data_AF-N1RYI6-F1
#
_entry.id   AF-N1RYI6-F1
#
_cell.length_a   1.000
_cell.length_b   1.000
_cell.length_c   1.000
_cell.angle_alpha   90.00
_cell.angle_beta   90.00
_cell.angle_gamma   90.00
#
_symmetry.space_group_name_H-M   'P 1'
#
loop_
_entity.id
_entity.type
_entity.pdbx_description
1 polymer ?
#
loop_
_entity_poly.entity_id
_entity_poly.type
_entity_poly.pdbx_seq_one_letter_code
_entity_poly.pdbx_strand_id
1 'polypeptide(L)'
;PVRVPFGKLTQFDHLPVTSLAVRGVMVSGDGLPVPDISKARCRRYKDQYGLQLGSVEFKKGKNADISTNDVDFAWVLCRVEE
;
A
#
# COMPACT_ATOMS: atom_id res chain seq x y z
N PRO A 1 -17.35 12.24 -6.63
CA PRO A 1 -16.42 11.42 -5.80
C PRO A 1 -15.35 10.80 -6.71
N VAL A 2 -14.06 11.02 -6.42
CA VAL A 2 -12.97 10.43 -7.20
C VAL A 2 -12.80 8.98 -6.78
N ARG A 3 -12.95 8.05 -7.73
CA ARG A 3 -12.67 6.62 -7.49
C ARG A 3 -11.18 6.38 -7.70
N VAL A 4 -10.44 6.22 -6.62
CA VAL A 4 -9.01 5.84 -6.69
C VAL A 4 -8.95 4.31 -6.65
N PRO A 5 -8.49 3.63 -7.71
CA PRO A 5 -8.37 2.19 -7.71
C PRO A 5 -7.30 1.76 -6.71
N PHE A 6 -7.51 0.63 -6.05
CA PHE A 6 -6.49 0.03 -5.20
C PHE A 6 -5.39 -0.58 -6.06
N GLY A 7 -4.15 -0.42 -5.61
CA GLY A 7 -3.02 -1.17 -6.14
C GLY A 7 -3.16 -2.64 -5.77
N LYS A 8 -2.90 -3.53 -6.72
CA LYS A 8 -2.90 -4.98 -6.47
C LYS A 8 -1.47 -5.43 -6.21
N LEU A 9 -1.23 -6.03 -5.05
CA LEU A 9 0.01 -6.75 -4.77
C LEU A 9 -0.15 -8.19 -5.25
N THR A 10 0.71 -8.58 -6.19
CA THR A 10 0.93 -9.97 -6.60
C THR A 10 2.09 -10.53 -5.78
N GLN A 11 1.84 -11.64 -5.06
CA GLN A 11 2.90 -12.43 -4.45
C GLN A 11 3.27 -13.61 -5.36
N PHE A 12 4.47 -14.13 -5.17
CA PHE A 12 4.84 -15.43 -5.71
C PHE A 12 4.39 -16.51 -4.73
N ASP A 13 3.92 -17.65 -5.24
CA ASP A 13 3.50 -18.78 -4.42
C ASP A 13 4.62 -19.20 -3.45
N HIS A 14 4.26 -19.45 -2.19
CA HIS A 14 5.17 -19.88 -1.11
C HIS A 14 6.22 -18.86 -0.66
N LEU A 15 6.06 -17.58 -1.01
CA LEU A 15 6.89 -16.48 -0.47
C LEU A 15 6.08 -15.63 0.52
N PRO A 16 6.21 -15.89 1.83
CA PRO A 16 5.42 -15.18 2.83
C PRO A 16 5.82 -13.71 2.90
N VAL A 17 4.84 -12.82 2.72
CA VAL A 17 5.03 -11.37 2.90
C VAL A 17 4.79 -11.00 4.36
N THR A 18 5.88 -10.78 5.10
CA THR A 18 5.79 -10.55 6.55
C THR A 18 5.56 -9.09 6.94
N SER A 19 5.97 -8.14 6.09
CA SER A 19 5.80 -6.71 6.35
C SER A 19 5.66 -5.87 5.07
N LEU A 20 5.00 -4.72 5.20
CA LEU A 20 4.90 -3.69 4.16
C LEU A 20 5.54 -2.39 4.63
N ALA A 21 6.29 -1.74 3.74
CA ALA A 21 6.97 -0.49 3.99
C ALA A 21 6.87 0.45 2.78
N VAL A 22 6.67 1.74 3.03
CA VAL A 22 6.76 2.78 1.99
C VAL A 22 8.22 3.15 1.78
N ARG A 23 8.77 2.85 0.61
CA ARG A 23 10.18 3.13 0.24
C ARG A 23 10.33 4.35 -0.66
N GLY A 24 9.33 4.67 -1.45
CA GLY A 24 9.36 5.74 -2.46
C GLY A 24 7.95 6.20 -2.83
N VAL A 25 7.85 7.44 -3.32
CA VAL A 25 6.69 7.94 -4.04
C VAL A 25 7.20 8.48 -5.36
N MET A 26 6.54 8.14 -6.45
CA MET A 26 6.90 8.58 -7.80
C MET A 26 5.62 9.04 -8.49
N VAL A 27 5.74 10.04 -9.35
CA VAL A 27 4.67 10.48 -10.24
C VAL A 27 5.07 10.14 -11.67
N SER A 28 4.11 9.66 -12.45
CA SER A 28 4.31 9.40 -13.88
C SER A 28 3.77 10.60 -14.66
N GLY A 29 4.64 11.28 -15.40
CA GLY A 29 4.32 12.47 -16.19
C GLY A 29 5.36 13.57 -16.01
N ASP A 30 5.63 14.31 -17.08
CA ASP A 30 6.64 15.37 -17.09
C ASP A 30 6.19 16.60 -16.28
N GLY A 31 7.12 17.16 -15.50
CA GLY A 31 6.90 18.41 -14.76
C GLY A 31 5.96 18.31 -13.55
N LEU A 32 5.49 17.12 -13.18
CA LEU A 32 4.61 16.95 -12.02
C LEU A 32 5.39 16.98 -10.70
N PRO A 33 4.89 17.68 -9.66
CA PRO A 33 5.53 17.69 -8.36
C PRO A 33 5.46 16.30 -7.72
N VAL A 34 6.60 15.82 -7.24
CA VAL A 34 6.68 14.59 -6.44
C VAL A 34 6.18 14.89 -5.02
N PRO A 35 5.17 14.17 -4.50
CA PRO A 35 4.73 14.35 -3.13
C PRO A 35 5.82 14.02 -2.10
N ASP A 36 5.80 14.72 -0.97
CA ASP A 36 6.66 14.35 0.15
C ASP A 36 6.27 12.96 0.69
N ILE A 37 7.21 12.02 0.57
CA ILE A 37 7.08 10.66 1.08
C ILE A 37 6.75 10.60 2.59
N SER A 38 7.12 11.62 3.37
CA SER A 38 6.79 11.68 4.79
C SER A 38 5.29 11.83 5.05
N LYS A 39 4.53 12.33 4.05
CA LYS A 39 3.08 12.51 4.07
C LYS A 39 2.32 11.33 3.48
N ALA A 40 3.01 10.37 2.86
CA ALA A 40 2.38 9.17 2.34
C ALA A 40 1.93 8.25 3.48
N ARG A 41 0.67 7.81 3.42
CA ARG A 41 0.07 6.78 4.26
C ARG A 41 -0.50 5.71 3.40
N CYS A 42 -0.16 4.46 3.69
CA CYS A 42 -0.67 3.32 2.97
C CYS A 42 -1.34 2.33 3.93
N ARG A 43 -2.33 1.59 3.42
CA ARG A 43 -2.97 0.51 4.14
C ARG A 43 -3.34 -0.63 3.20
N ARG A 44 -3.16 -1.87 3.68
CA ARG A 44 -3.59 -3.08 3.00
C ARG A 44 -5.04 -3.40 3.33
N TYR A 45 -5.73 -3.96 2.35
CA TYR A 45 -7.10 -4.46 2.43
C TYR A 45 -7.15 -5.90 1.89
N LYS A 46 -8.09 -6.68 2.44
CA LYS A 46 -8.33 -8.07 2.02
C LYS A 46 -9.25 -8.16 0.79
N ASP A 47 -9.94 -7.08 0.47
CA ASP A 47 -10.86 -6.99 -0.66
C ASP A 47 -10.62 -5.71 -1.48
N GLN A 48 -11.11 -5.74 -2.72
CA GLN A 48 -10.97 -4.63 -3.68
C GLN A 48 -11.84 -3.41 -3.36
N TYR A 49 -12.77 -3.55 -2.40
CA TYR A 49 -13.74 -2.52 -2.04
C TYR A 49 -13.27 -1.69 -0.83
N GLY A 50 -12.25 -2.16 -0.11
CA GLY A 50 -11.70 -1.48 1.07
C GLY A 50 -12.49 -1.69 2.34
N LEU A 51 -13.35 -2.70 2.37
CA LEU A 51 -14.24 -2.95 3.51
C LEU A 51 -13.51 -3.71 4.62
N GLN A 52 -12.65 -4.66 4.25
CA GLN A 52 -11.90 -5.46 5.21
C GLN A 52 -10.44 -5.03 5.28
N LEU A 53 -10.04 -4.55 6.47
CA LEU A 53 -8.66 -4.20 6.74
C LEU A 53 -7.76 -5.44 6.68
N GLY A 54 -6.64 -5.30 5.97
CA GLY A 54 -5.61 -6.32 5.81
C GLY A 54 -4.31 -6.00 6.53
N SER A 55 -4.14 -4.79 7.05
CA SER A 55 -2.98 -4.34 7.85
C SER A 55 -3.32 -3.11 8.69
N VAL A 56 -2.46 -2.80 9.66
CA VAL A 56 -2.35 -1.43 10.18
C VAL A 56 -1.82 -0.48 9.10
N GLU A 57 -1.95 0.82 9.33
CA GLU A 57 -1.34 1.82 8.44
C GLU A 57 0.19 1.80 8.52
N PHE A 58 0.84 1.97 7.37
CA PHE A 58 2.29 2.06 7.24
C PHE A 58 2.71 3.30 6.46
N LYS A 59 3.92 3.78 6.77
CA LYS A 59 4.53 5.00 6.22
C LYS A 59 6.05 4.88 6.21
N LYS A 60 6.75 5.90 5.71
CA LYS A 60 8.21 5.94 5.77
C LYS A 60 8.69 5.79 7.22
N GLY A 61 9.57 4.81 7.45
CA GLY A 61 10.13 4.51 8.77
C GLY A 61 9.18 3.78 9.74
N LYS A 62 7.94 3.47 9.35
CA LYS A 62 7.00 2.67 10.15
C LYS A 62 6.31 1.62 9.27
N ASN A 63 6.72 0.37 9.46
CA ASN A 63 6.21 -0.76 8.70
C ASN A 63 4.86 -1.23 9.25
N ALA A 64 4.12 -1.99 8.44
CA ALA A 64 2.99 -2.77 8.91
C ALA A 64 3.34 -4.26 8.83
N ASP A 65 3.31 -4.93 9.98
CA ASP A 65 3.49 -6.38 10.07
C ASP A 65 2.15 -7.06 9.73
N ILE A 66 2.17 -8.05 8.83
CA ILE A 66 0.94 -8.57 8.18
C ILE A 66 0.70 -10.08 8.29
N SER A 67 1.59 -10.82 8.96
CA SER A 67 1.57 -12.29 9.14
C SER A 67 2.25 -13.09 8.02
N THR A 68 2.68 -14.31 8.34
CA THR A 68 3.47 -15.24 7.51
C THR A 68 2.64 -16.17 6.63
N ASN A 69 1.32 -16.01 6.60
CA ASN A 69 0.45 -16.87 5.80
C ASN A 69 0.39 -16.36 4.36
N ASP A 70 0.54 -17.27 3.39
CA ASP A 70 0.39 -16.96 1.97
C ASP A 70 -1.01 -16.32 1.73
N VAL A 71 -1.02 -15.20 1.01
CA VAL A 71 -2.23 -14.49 0.61
C VAL A 71 -2.15 -14.17 -0.88
N ASP A 72 -2.84 -14.96 -1.71
CA ASP A 72 -2.75 -14.93 -3.18
C ASP A 72 -2.79 -13.52 -3.78
N PHE A 73 -3.61 -12.63 -3.20
CA PHE A 73 -3.71 -11.24 -3.64
C PHE A 73 -4.02 -10.31 -2.47
N ALA A 74 -3.40 -9.13 -2.46
CA ALA A 74 -3.73 -8.06 -1.51
C ALA A 74 -3.96 -6.74 -2.22
N TRP A 75 -4.83 -5.91 -1.65
CA TRP A 75 -5.12 -4.58 -2.18
C TRP A 75 -4.48 -3.52 -1.29
N VAL A 76 -3.91 -2.48 -1.89
CA VAL A 76 -3.28 -1.38 -1.14
C VAL A 76 -3.80 -0.05 -1.64
N LEU A 77 -4.21 0.80 -0.70
CA LEU A 77 -4.47 2.21 -0.97
C LEU A 77 -3.39 3.04 -0.31
N CYS A 78 -2.79 3.95 -1.07
CA CYS A 78 -1.91 4.99 -0.55
C CYS A 78 -2.54 6.36 -0.79
N ARG A 79 -2.50 7.19 0.24
CA ARG A 79 -2.95 8.59 0.20
C ARG A 79 -1.84 9.51 0.69
N VAL A 80 -1.83 10.73 0.19
CA VAL A 80 -0.97 11.80 0.68
C VAL A 80 -1.82 12.67 1.58
N GLU A 81 -1.43 12.80 2.85
CA GLU A 81 -2.05 13.75 3.78
C GLU A 81 -1.61 15.18 3.42
N GLU A 82 -2.48 16.17 3.60
CA GLU A 82 -2.12 17.59 3.44
C GLU A 82 -1.12 18.06 4.50
#